data_AF-A0A8S0FG67-F1
#
_entry.id   AF-A0A8S0FG67-F1
#
_cell.length_a   1.000
_cell.length_b   1.000
_cell.length_c   1.000
_cell.angle_alpha   90.00
_cell.angle_beta   90.00
_cell.angle_gamma   90.00
#
_symmetry.space_group_name_H-M   'P 1'
#
loop_
_entity.id
_entity.type
_entity.pdbx_description
1 polymer ?
#
loop_
_entity_poly.entity_id
_entity_poly.type
_entity_poly.pdbx_seq_one_letter_code
_entity_poly.pdbx_strand_id
1 'polypeptide(L)'
;MLQLPELQNIAGKCALILRGNGGRELIGDSLTARGAEVTFCECYQRCAIHYDGAEEAMRWQSREVTTVVVTSGEMLQQLWSLIPQWYREHWLLRCRLLVVSERLAKLARELGWQDIKVADNADNDALLGGHSKPMRRALQ
;
A
#
# COMPACT_ATOMS: atom_id res chain seq x y z
N MET A 1 -0.87 -14.93 -14.23
CA MET A 1 -0.36 -14.20 -15.42
C MET A 1 0.52 -15.08 -16.31
N LEU A 2 1.70 -15.57 -15.89
CA LEU A 2 2.56 -16.42 -16.75
C LEU A 2 1.96 -17.78 -17.17
N GLN A 3 0.88 -18.20 -16.53
CA GLN A 3 0.10 -19.41 -16.86
C GLN A 3 -1.06 -19.13 -17.84
N LEU A 4 -1.22 -17.89 -18.32
CA LEU A 4 -2.23 -17.58 -19.33
C LEU A 4 -1.95 -18.42 -20.59
N PRO A 5 -2.97 -19.09 -21.17
CA PRO A 5 -2.81 -19.91 -22.36
C PRO A 5 -2.11 -19.18 -23.51
N GLU A 6 -2.43 -17.90 -23.68
CA GLU A 6 -1.91 -17.02 -24.73
C GLU A 6 -0.41 -16.76 -24.60
N LEU A 7 0.14 -16.95 -23.39
CA LEU A 7 1.56 -16.76 -23.09
C LEU A 7 2.36 -18.07 -23.11
N GLN A 8 1.72 -19.23 -23.37
CA GLN A 8 2.43 -20.52 -23.44
C GLN A 8 3.10 -20.73 -24.80
N ASN A 9 2.48 -20.29 -25.90
CA ASN A 9 3.01 -20.43 -27.26
C ASN A 9 3.24 -19.06 -27.92
N ILE A 10 4.45 -18.55 -27.74
CA ILE A 10 4.85 -17.19 -28.13
C ILE A 10 6.17 -17.16 -28.90
N ALA A 11 6.67 -18.33 -29.32
CA ALA A 11 7.88 -18.43 -30.11
C ALA A 11 7.76 -17.59 -31.40
N GLY A 12 8.78 -16.78 -31.67
CA GLY A 12 8.83 -15.89 -32.84
C GLY A 12 7.95 -14.63 -32.73
N LYS A 13 7.32 -14.37 -31.57
CA LYS A 13 6.57 -13.13 -31.35
C LYS A 13 7.44 -12.08 -30.66
N CYS A 14 7.17 -10.81 -30.94
CA CYS A 14 7.76 -9.69 -30.21
C CYS A 14 6.88 -9.33 -29.00
N ALA A 15 7.49 -9.18 -27.83
CA ALA A 15 6.84 -8.77 -26.60
C ALA A 15 7.46 -7.47 -26.07
N LEU A 16 6.64 -6.42 -25.97
CA LEU A 16 7.03 -5.17 -25.33
C LEU A 16 6.56 -5.18 -23.87
N ILE A 17 7.50 -5.07 -22.93
CA ILE A 17 7.20 -4.98 -21.50
C ILE A 17 7.35 -3.52 -21.05
N LEU A 18 6.23 -2.87 -20.76
CA LEU A 18 6.18 -1.55 -20.13
C LEU A 18 6.36 -1.71 -18.61
N ARG A 19 7.39 -1.09 -18.05
CA ARG A 19 7.73 -1.24 -16.63
C ARG A 19 8.32 0.04 -16.03
N GLY A 20 8.43 0.06 -14.72
CA GLY A 20 9.27 1.03 -14.03
C GLY A 20 10.75 0.67 -14.15
N ASN A 21 11.62 1.61 -13.79
CA ASN A 21 13.05 1.36 -13.66
C ASN A 21 13.32 0.25 -12.63
N GLY A 22 14.03 -0.80 -13.04
CA GLY A 22 14.21 -1.98 -12.19
C GLY A 22 12.89 -2.74 -11.90
N GLY A 23 12.96 -3.86 -11.18
CA GLY A 23 11.81 -4.76 -10.94
C GLY A 23 12.01 -6.21 -11.43
N ARG A 24 10.95 -7.02 -11.39
CA ARG A 24 11.03 -8.48 -11.55
C ARG A 24 11.37 -8.89 -12.99
N GLU A 25 12.49 -9.57 -13.17
CA GLU A 25 12.97 -10.07 -14.47
C GLU A 25 12.20 -11.31 -14.94
N LEU A 26 11.61 -12.06 -14.00
CA LEU A 26 10.91 -13.32 -14.22
C LEU A 26 9.99 -13.35 -15.45
N ILE A 27 9.24 -12.27 -15.70
CA ILE A 27 8.33 -12.22 -16.84
C ILE A 27 9.10 -12.17 -18.15
N GLY A 28 10.07 -11.25 -18.27
CA GLY A 28 10.88 -11.15 -19.49
C GLY A 28 11.71 -12.41 -19.74
N ASP A 29 12.30 -12.97 -18.69
CA ASP A 29 13.07 -14.22 -18.77
C ASP A 29 12.19 -15.38 -19.23
N SER A 30 10.99 -15.50 -18.65
CA SER A 30 10.03 -16.56 -19.01
C SER A 30 9.56 -16.43 -20.45
N LEU A 31 9.30 -15.21 -20.93
CA LEU A 31 8.86 -15.01 -22.32
C LEU A 31 10.00 -15.29 -23.31
N THR A 32 11.21 -14.84 -22.98
CA THR A 32 12.44 -15.12 -23.77
C THR A 32 12.73 -16.62 -23.84
N ALA A 33 12.64 -17.33 -22.71
CA ALA A 33 12.82 -18.77 -22.64
C ALA A 33 11.78 -19.55 -23.47
N ARG A 34 10.61 -18.96 -23.74
CA ARG A 34 9.57 -19.51 -24.61
C ARG A 34 9.73 -19.08 -26.08
N GLY A 35 10.83 -18.41 -26.43
CA GLY A 35 11.19 -18.05 -27.79
C GLY A 35 10.61 -16.72 -28.28
N ALA A 36 10.08 -15.88 -27.39
CA ALA A 36 9.68 -14.51 -27.77
C ALA A 36 10.90 -13.58 -27.80
N GLU A 37 10.87 -12.61 -28.70
CA GLU A 37 11.79 -11.48 -28.70
C GLU A 37 11.27 -10.42 -27.71
N VAL A 38 11.96 -10.22 -26.60
CA VAL A 38 11.49 -9.34 -25.52
C VAL A 38 12.22 -8.00 -25.57
N THR A 39 11.46 -6.90 -25.61
CA THR A 39 11.96 -5.54 -25.44
C THR A 39 11.39 -4.94 -24.17
N PHE A 40 12.24 -4.32 -23.34
CA PHE A 40 11.80 -3.56 -22.17
C PHE A 40 11.70 -2.08 -22.51
N CYS A 41 10.63 -1.43 -22.03
CA CYS A 41 10.48 0.02 -22.03
C CYS A 41 10.26 0.49 -20.60
N GLU A 42 11.29 1.13 -20.02
CA GLU A 42 11.22 1.72 -18.69
C GLU A 42 10.54 3.09 -18.77
N CYS A 43 9.21 3.10 -18.59
CA CYS A 43 8.38 4.26 -18.84
C CYS A 43 8.13 5.13 -17.59
N TYR A 44 8.58 4.68 -16.42
CA TYR A 44 8.53 5.47 -15.19
C TYR A 44 9.65 5.06 -14.24
N GLN A 45 9.89 5.85 -13.20
CA GLN A 45 10.78 5.46 -12.11
C GLN A 45 10.19 5.76 -10.74
N ARG A 46 10.54 4.94 -9.74
CA ARG A 46 10.22 5.25 -8.35
C ARG A 46 11.29 6.18 -7.79
N CYS A 47 10.91 7.43 -7.54
CA CYS A 47 11.76 8.40 -6.86
C CYS A 47 11.36 8.47 -5.39
N ALA A 48 12.32 8.31 -4.48
CA ALA A 48 12.09 8.56 -3.07
C ALA A 48 11.77 10.06 -2.87
N ILE A 49 10.67 10.34 -2.18
CA ILE A 49 10.34 11.69 -1.74
C ILE A 49 10.81 11.82 -0.29
N HIS A 50 11.61 12.85 -0.03
CA HIS A 50 12.04 13.17 1.33
C HIS A 50 10.95 14.02 1.98
N TYR A 51 10.44 13.53 3.11
CA TYR A 51 9.46 14.23 3.92
C TYR A 51 10.12 14.69 5.21
N ASP A 52 9.76 15.88 5.67
CA ASP A 52 10.03 16.29 7.03
C ASP A 52 8.94 15.71 7.94
N GLY A 53 9.31 14.76 8.79
CA GLY A 53 8.35 14.06 9.64
C GLY A 53 7.65 14.96 10.66
N ALA A 54 8.29 16.04 11.11
CA ALA A 54 7.68 16.99 12.05
C ALA A 54 6.67 17.89 11.33
N GLU A 55 7.03 18.39 10.15
CA GLU A 55 6.11 19.17 9.31
C GLU A 55 4.87 18.37 8.94
N GLU A 56 5.05 17.12 8.51
CA GLU A 56 3.95 16.22 8.16
C GLU A 56 3.06 15.89 9.37
N ALA A 57 3.66 15.60 10.52
CA ALA A 57 2.91 15.36 11.75
C ALA A 57 2.04 16.57 12.12
N MET A 58 2.61 17.78 12.11
CA MET A 58 1.87 19.01 12.37
C MET A 58 0.74 19.22 11.38
N ARG A 59 1.01 19.02 10.08
CA ARG A 59 0.01 19.20 9.01
C ARG A 59 -1.15 18.23 9.12
N TRP A 60 -0.90 16.99 9.53
CA TRP A 60 -1.96 15.98 9.69
C TRP A 60 -2.77 16.24 10.96
N GLN A 61 -2.12 16.64 12.07
CA GLN A 61 -2.81 17.04 13.29
C GLN A 61 -3.69 18.28 13.08
N SER A 62 -3.21 19.28 12.35
CA SER A 62 -3.99 20.49 12.05
C SER A 62 -5.20 20.22 11.15
N ARG A 63 -5.22 19.05 10.49
CA ARG A 63 -6.35 18.54 9.69
C ARG A 63 -7.20 17.52 10.44
N GLU A 64 -6.94 17.33 11.74
CA GLU A 64 -7.68 16.42 12.61
C GLU A 64 -7.71 14.98 12.09
N VAL A 65 -6.60 14.53 11.50
CA VAL A 65 -6.48 13.14 11.05
C VAL A 65 -6.52 12.21 12.25
N THR A 66 -7.50 11.32 12.26
CA THR A 66 -7.73 10.32 13.32
C THR A 66 -7.67 8.88 12.81
N THR A 67 -7.65 8.69 11.49
CA THR A 67 -7.61 7.36 10.84
C THR A 67 -6.55 7.35 9.74
N VAL A 68 -5.73 6.31 9.71
CA VAL A 68 -4.65 6.10 8.75
C VAL A 68 -4.85 4.76 8.05
N VAL A 69 -4.71 4.74 6.73
CA VAL A 69 -4.80 3.52 5.91
C VAL A 69 -3.39 3.11 5.49
N VAL A 70 -3.02 1.85 5.73
CA VAL A 70 -1.72 1.30 5.34
C VAL A 70 -1.89 -0.04 4.63
N THR A 71 -1.42 -0.11 3.38
CA THR A 71 -1.62 -1.26 2.48
C THR A 71 -0.39 -2.16 2.35
N SER A 72 0.76 -1.76 2.92
CA SER A 72 1.97 -2.57 2.90
C SER A 72 2.80 -2.41 4.17
N GLY A 73 3.63 -3.42 4.47
CA GLY A 73 4.50 -3.40 5.65
C GLY A 73 5.61 -2.37 5.52
N GLU A 74 6.09 -2.14 4.29
CA GLU A 74 7.07 -1.11 4.00
C GLU A 74 6.52 0.29 4.31
N MET A 75 5.29 0.58 3.86
CA MET A 75 4.61 1.85 4.18
C MET A 75 4.44 2.04 5.69
N LEU A 76 4.07 0.97 6.42
CA LEU A 76 3.92 1.02 7.87
C LEU A 76 5.23 1.40 8.57
N GLN A 77 6.32 0.75 8.17
CA GLN A 77 7.66 0.99 8.73
C GLN A 77 8.18 2.39 8.37
N GLN A 78 7.97 2.84 7.13
CA GLN A 78 8.34 4.18 6.68
C GLN A 78 7.57 5.25 7.47
N LEU A 79 6.25 5.11 7.61
CA LEU A 79 5.42 6.04 8.38
C LEU A 79 5.87 6.09 9.84
N TRP A 80 6.09 4.93 10.46
CA TRP A 80 6.57 4.86 11.84
C TRP A 80 7.91 5.57 11.99
N SER A 81 8.87 5.29 11.10
CA SER A 81 10.23 5.85 11.16
C SER A 81 10.26 7.35 10.86
N LEU A 82 9.41 7.82 9.94
CA LEU A 82 9.34 9.20 9.50
C LEU A 82 8.86 10.12 10.64
N ILE A 83 7.78 9.75 11.33
CA ILE A 83 7.16 10.62 12.33
C ILE A 83 8.01 10.65 13.62
N PRO A 84 8.42 11.83 14.13
CA PRO A 84 9.22 11.93 15.35
C PRO A 84 8.54 11.28 16.56
N GLN A 85 9.35 10.74 17.47
CA GLN A 85 8.88 9.95 18.61
C GLN A 85 7.75 10.62 19.41
N TRP A 86 7.86 11.92 19.69
CA TRP A 86 6.84 12.65 20.46
C TRP A 86 5.47 12.59 19.77
N TYR A 87 5.40 12.97 18.49
CA TYR A 87 4.16 12.90 17.69
C TYR A 87 3.67 11.46 17.52
N ARG A 88 4.60 10.52 17.39
CA ARG A 88 4.31 9.10 17.22
C ARG A 88 3.55 8.54 18.42
N GLU A 89 4.07 8.72 19.63
CA GLU A 89 3.51 8.16 20.86
C GLU A 89 2.25 8.90 21.34
N HIS A 90 2.20 10.22 21.13
CA HIS A 90 1.09 11.06 21.64
C HIS A 90 -0.09 11.15 20.69
N TRP A 91 0.09 10.87 19.40
CA TRP A 91 -0.97 11.02 18.39
C TRP A 91 -1.02 9.86 17.39
N LEU A 92 0.05 9.58 16.65
CA LEU A 92 -0.01 8.63 15.53
C LEU A 92 -0.45 7.23 15.96
N LEU A 93 0.16 6.68 17.01
CA LEU A 93 -0.16 5.33 17.51
C LEU A 93 -1.53 5.23 18.17
N ARG A 94 -2.17 6.38 18.45
CA ARG A 94 -3.54 6.49 18.96
C ARG A 94 -4.58 6.66 17.84
N CYS A 95 -4.14 6.97 16.62
CA CYS A 95 -5.03 6.98 15.46
C CYS A 95 -5.48 5.55 15.14
N ARG A 96 -6.69 5.42 14.60
CA ARG A 96 -7.16 4.16 14.03
C ARG A 96 -6.31 3.80 12.81
N LEU A 97 -5.79 2.59 12.78
CA LEU A 97 -5.04 2.06 11.65
C LEU A 97 -5.89 1.04 10.88
N LEU A 98 -6.16 1.32 9.60
CA LEU A 98 -6.79 0.37 8.68
C LEU A 98 -5.70 -0.36 7.89
N VAL A 99 -5.70 -1.69 7.93
CA VAL A 99 -4.71 -2.52 7.21
C VAL A 99 -5.38 -3.61 6.38
N VAL A 100 -4.71 -4.07 5.33
CA VAL A 100 -5.28 -5.02 4.36
C VAL A 100 -5.01 -6.50 4.68
N SER A 101 -4.38 -6.81 5.82
CA SER A 101 -4.16 -8.21 6.24
C SER A 101 -3.80 -8.33 7.72
N GLU A 102 -4.07 -9.49 8.30
CA GLU A 102 -3.67 -9.83 9.68
C GLU A 102 -2.15 -9.78 9.89
N ARG A 103 -1.37 -10.10 8.85
CA ARG A 103 0.09 -9.97 8.91
C ARG A 103 0.53 -8.53 9.19
N LEU A 104 -0.14 -7.55 8.57
CA LEU A 104 0.12 -6.13 8.83
C LEU A 104 -0.40 -5.71 10.20
N ALA A 105 -1.56 -6.21 10.63
CA ALA A 105 -2.09 -5.91 11.96
C ALA A 105 -1.15 -6.38 13.06
N LYS A 106 -0.56 -7.58 12.92
CA LYS A 106 0.46 -8.08 13.86
C LYS A 106 1.67 -7.14 13.92
N LEU A 107 2.22 -6.75 12.77
CA LEU A 107 3.35 -5.83 12.70
C LEU A 107 3.02 -4.47 13.34
N ALA A 108 1.81 -3.94 13.11
CA ALA A 108 1.37 -2.69 13.71
C ALA A 108 1.27 -2.77 15.25
N ARG A 109 0.79 -3.89 15.80
CA ARG A 109 0.78 -4.14 17.25
C ARG A 109 2.19 -4.15 17.82
N GLU A 110 3.13 -4.82 17.15
CA GLU A 110 4.55 -4.85 17.55
C GLU A 110 5.19 -3.46 17.56
N LEU A 111 4.73 -2.57 16.67
CA LEU A 111 5.15 -1.16 16.61
C LEU A 111 4.42 -0.23 17.59
N GLY A 112 3.45 -0.75 18.36
CA GLY A 112 2.76 -0.03 19.43
C GLY A 112 1.41 0.61 19.06
N TRP A 113 0.82 0.28 17.90
CA TRP A 113 -0.52 0.78 17.55
C TRP A 113 -1.61 0.20 18.44
N GLN A 114 -2.59 1.04 18.82
CA GLN A 114 -3.62 0.68 19.80
C GLN A 114 -4.97 0.31 19.17
N ASP A 115 -5.43 1.05 18.17
CA ASP A 115 -6.68 0.78 17.43
C ASP A 115 -6.33 0.34 16.00
N ILE A 116 -6.51 -0.95 15.70
CA ILE A 116 -6.20 -1.54 14.39
C ILE A 116 -7.42 -2.30 13.89
N LYS A 117 -7.83 -2.03 12.65
CA LYS A 117 -8.87 -2.76 11.94
C LYS A 117 -8.32 -3.35 10.65
N VAL A 118 -8.50 -4.66 10.49
CA VAL A 118 -8.21 -5.35 9.23
C VAL A 118 -9.42 -5.16 8.32
N ALA A 119 -9.20 -4.70 7.08
CA ALA A 119 -10.24 -4.61 6.08
C ALA A 119 -10.58 -6.02 5.57
N ASP A 120 -11.87 -6.31 5.42
CA ASP A 120 -12.36 -7.63 5.00
C ASP A 120 -11.90 -8.01 3.57
N ASN A 121 -11.57 -7.01 2.74
CA ASN A 121 -10.93 -7.14 1.44
C ASN A 121 -10.06 -5.91 1.13
N ALA A 122 -9.09 -6.02 0.22
CA ALA A 122 -8.24 -4.91 -0.22
C ALA A 122 -8.94 -3.93 -1.20
N ASP A 123 -10.27 -4.01 -1.30
CA ASP A 123 -11.09 -3.18 -2.19
C ASP A 123 -11.47 -1.86 -1.51
N ASN A 124 -11.63 -0.80 -2.28
CA ASN A 124 -11.89 0.56 -1.78
C ASN A 124 -13.17 0.64 -0.93
N ASP A 125 -14.18 -0.16 -1.25
CA ASP A 125 -15.44 -0.21 -0.49
C ASP A 125 -15.25 -0.77 0.92
N ALA A 126 -14.34 -1.73 1.09
CA ALA A 126 -13.99 -2.28 2.40
C ALA A 126 -13.16 -1.29 3.25
N LEU A 127 -12.42 -0.39 2.60
CA LEU A 127 -11.68 0.68 3.27
C LEU A 127 -12.57 1.87 3.68
N LEU A 128 -13.66 2.14 2.94
CA LEU A 128 -14.56 3.29 3.17
C LEU A 128 -15.82 2.96 4.00
N GLY A 129 -16.23 1.68 4.08
CA GLY A 129 -17.48 1.23 4.72
C GLY A 129 -17.61 1.40 6.25
N GLY A 130 -16.70 2.13 6.90
CA GLY A 130 -16.68 2.31 8.36
C GLY A 130 -17.41 3.53 8.92
N HIS A 131 -17.93 4.43 8.07
CA HIS A 131 -18.54 5.69 8.50
C HIS A 131 -20.03 5.81 8.09
N SER A 132 -20.89 4.94 8.63
CA SER A 132 -22.33 5.22 8.67
C SER A 132 -22.89 4.79 10.04
N LYS A 133 -22.93 5.73 10.98
CA LYS A 133 -23.74 5.58 12.20
C LYS A 133 -25.18 5.93 11.82
N PRO A 134 -26.19 5.06 12.03
CA PRO A 134 -27.57 5.47 11.84
C PRO A 134 -27.91 6.48 12.94
N MET A 135 -28.23 7.70 12.50
CA MET A 135 -28.79 8.75 13.34
C MET A 135 -30.13 8.25 13.87
N ARG A 136 -30.20 7.95 15.17
CA ARG A 136 -31.46 7.65 15.86
C ARG A 136 -32.39 8.86 15.66
N ARG A 137 -33.46 8.69 14.88
CA ARG A 137 -34.62 9.59 14.95
C ARG A 137 -35.27 9.38 16.32
N ALA A 138 -35.03 10.33 17.22
CA ALA A 138 -36.04 10.70 18.19
C ALA A 138 -37.25 11.21 17.42
N LEU A 139 -38.45 10.77 17.78
CA LEU A 139 -39.67 11.55 17.82
C LEU A 139 -40.72 10.75 18.60
N GLN A 140 -41.53 11.53 19.31
CA GLN A 140 -42.60 11.18 20.24
C GLN A 140 -43.69 10.31 19.61
#